data_AF-A0A939G9S2-F1
#
_entry.id   AF-A0A939G9S2-F1
#
_cell.length_a   1.000
_cell.length_b   1.000
_cell.length_c   1.000
_cell.angle_alpha   90.00
_cell.angle_beta   90.00
_cell.angle_gamma   90.00
#
_symmetry.space_group_name_H-M   'P 1'
#
loop_
_entity.id
_entity.type
_entity.pdbx_description
1 polymer ?
#
loop_
_entity_poly.entity_id
_entity_poly.type
_entity_poly.pdbx_seq_one_letter_code
_entity_poly.pdbx_strand_id
1 'polypeptide(L)'
;MQGSNWPIEPIPNEHDVYFRVHKNYIVNDGPYMFKPRAFVERGDKADQHKSMSTNWEEYSTPEQTQSEAKIPMDNGVVAMSVGGLRSENLTVNHAPIPTIRAHTDVNGLPDDIKDVEVRVKLFKHCRWVINPELSTNP
;
A
#
# COMPACT_ATOMS: atom_id res chain seq x y z
N MET A 1 -18.75 -10.63 -9.94
CA MET A 1 -17.28 -10.53 -9.93
C MET A 1 -16.74 -11.95 -10.07
N GLN A 2 -15.89 -12.23 -11.05
CA GLN A 2 -15.19 -13.52 -11.07
C GLN A 2 -14.12 -13.45 -9.98
N GLY A 3 -14.32 -14.19 -8.88
CA GLY A 3 -13.30 -14.36 -7.85
C GLY A 3 -12.05 -14.97 -8.47
N SER A 4 -10.87 -14.65 -7.93
CA SER A 4 -9.66 -15.34 -8.37
C SER A 4 -9.71 -16.83 -8.01
N ASN A 5 -8.98 -17.66 -8.75
CA ASN A 5 -8.87 -19.10 -8.49
C ASN A 5 -7.86 -19.44 -7.38
N TRP A 6 -7.32 -18.45 -6.68
CA TRP A 6 -6.29 -18.70 -5.66
C TRP A 6 -6.92 -18.81 -4.28
N PRO A 7 -6.37 -19.68 -3.42
CA PRO A 7 -6.84 -19.78 -2.05
C PRO A 7 -6.61 -18.46 -1.31
N ILE A 8 -7.57 -18.08 -0.46
CA ILE A 8 -7.37 -17.05 0.54
C ILE A 8 -6.58 -17.67 1.69
N GLU A 9 -5.56 -16.97 2.15
CA GLU A 9 -4.57 -17.47 3.11
C GLU A 9 -4.41 -16.47 4.24
N PRO A 10 -4.18 -16.92 5.48
CA PRO A 10 -3.85 -16.01 6.58
C PRO A 10 -2.45 -15.43 6.35
N ILE A 11 -2.33 -14.11 6.44
CA ILE A 11 -1.04 -13.42 6.33
C ILE A 11 -0.39 -13.37 7.73
N PRO A 12 0.82 -13.93 7.93
CA PRO A 12 1.53 -13.87 9.21
C PRO A 12 1.94 -12.44 9.59
N ASN A 13 2.13 -12.16 10.89
CA ASN A 13 2.50 -10.83 11.36
C ASN A 13 3.93 -10.43 10.97
N GLU A 14 4.78 -11.45 10.78
CA GLU A 14 6.20 -11.33 10.47
C GLU A 14 6.44 -10.93 9.01
N HIS A 15 5.41 -11.02 8.17
CA HIS A 15 5.52 -10.69 6.75
C HIS A 15 5.32 -9.18 6.52
N ASP A 16 5.84 -8.71 5.39
CA ASP A 16 5.57 -7.40 4.85
C ASP A 16 4.49 -7.44 3.73
N VAL A 17 3.83 -6.30 3.53
CA VAL A 17 3.09 -5.98 2.30
C VAL A 17 3.73 -4.79 1.60
N TYR A 18 3.72 -4.82 0.27
CA TYR A 18 4.25 -3.78 -0.59
C TYR A 18 3.15 -2.85 -1.07
N PHE A 19 3.41 -1.55 -0.92
CA PHE A 19 2.51 -0.48 -1.35
C PHE A 19 3.21 0.46 -2.31
N ARG A 20 2.57 0.70 -3.46
CA ARG A 20 3.03 1.67 -4.46
C ARG A 20 2.70 3.08 -4.01
N VAL A 21 3.68 3.98 -4.07
CA VAL A 21 3.48 5.41 -3.82
C VAL A 21 3.89 6.22 -5.04
N HIS A 22 2.90 6.85 -5.67
CA HIS A 22 3.13 7.76 -6.78
C HIS A 22 3.92 9.00 -6.33
N LYS A 23 4.89 9.46 -7.14
CA LYS A 23 5.79 10.60 -6.87
C LYS A 23 5.06 11.88 -6.43
N ASN A 24 3.87 12.12 -6.97
CA ASN A 24 3.03 13.28 -6.59
C ASN A 24 2.57 13.26 -5.13
N TYR A 25 2.61 12.13 -4.44
CA TYR A 25 2.29 11.99 -3.02
C TYR A 25 3.53 11.99 -2.13
N ILE A 26 4.70 12.33 -2.69
CA ILE A 26 5.97 12.39 -1.97
C ILE A 26 6.33 13.87 -1.81
N VAL A 27 6.81 14.23 -0.61
CA VAL A 27 7.23 15.58 -0.26
C VAL A 27 8.76 15.60 -0.22
N ASN A 28 9.36 16.58 -0.89
CA ASN A 28 10.81 16.66 -1.10
C ASN A 28 11.53 17.52 -0.02
N ASP A 29 10.88 17.78 1.11
CA ASP A 29 11.36 18.69 2.18
C ASP A 29 11.82 17.91 3.44
N GLY A 30 12.65 16.88 3.29
CA GLY A 30 13.19 16.09 4.42
C GLY A 30 13.23 14.58 4.16
N PRO A 31 13.32 13.72 5.21
CA PRO A 31 13.27 12.26 5.02
C PRO A 31 11.98 11.91 4.30
N TYR A 32 12.05 11.39 3.07
CA TYR A 32 10.93 11.13 2.15
C TYR A 32 9.56 10.99 2.84
N MET A 33 8.87 12.12 2.99
CA MET A 33 7.58 12.19 3.68
C MET A 33 6.45 12.01 2.67
N PHE A 34 5.32 11.47 3.15
CA PHE A 34 4.12 11.33 2.33
C PHE A 34 3.19 12.53 2.48
N LYS A 35 2.60 12.96 1.37
CA LYS A 35 1.44 13.86 1.40
C LYS A 35 0.28 13.16 2.09
N PRO A 36 -0.67 13.93 2.67
CA PRO A 36 -1.91 13.39 3.21
C PRO A 36 -2.82 12.64 2.22
N ARG A 37 -2.41 12.29 1.01
CA ARG A 37 -3.25 11.50 0.10
C ARG A 37 -2.58 10.21 -0.36
N ALA A 38 -1.43 9.88 0.23
CA ALA A 38 -0.72 8.64 -0.05
C ALA A 38 -1.49 7.41 0.48
N PHE A 39 -1.93 7.44 1.74
CA PHE A 39 -2.67 6.36 2.38
C PHE A 39 -4.16 6.70 2.42
N VAL A 40 -4.93 6.11 1.51
CA VAL A 40 -6.39 6.26 1.42
C VAL A 40 -6.96 4.97 0.87
N GLU A 41 -8.00 4.45 1.50
CA GLU A 41 -8.77 3.35 0.93
C GLU A 41 -9.49 3.80 -0.34
N ARG A 42 -9.40 3.00 -1.38
CA ARG A 42 -10.07 3.24 -2.65
C ARG A 42 -11.12 2.16 -2.86
N GLY A 43 -12.25 2.58 -3.41
CA GLY A 43 -13.38 1.71 -3.75
C GLY A 43 -14.36 2.53 -4.59
N ASP A 44 -15.12 1.86 -5.45
CA ASP A 44 -16.18 2.53 -6.20
C ASP A 44 -17.28 2.99 -5.24
N LYS A 45 -17.91 4.14 -5.46
CA LYS A 45 -19.01 4.60 -4.58
C LYS A 45 -20.19 3.62 -4.51
N ALA A 46 -20.29 2.73 -5.48
CA ALA A 46 -21.29 1.67 -5.54
C ALA A 46 -20.88 0.42 -4.76
N ASP A 47 -19.57 0.20 -4.54
CA ASP A 47 -19.04 -0.91 -3.79
C ASP A 47 -18.73 -0.42 -2.37
N GLN A 48 -19.46 -0.92 -1.38
CA GLN A 48 -19.26 -0.53 0.02
C GLN A 48 -17.92 -1.05 0.58
N HIS A 49 -17.12 -1.74 -0.24
CA HIS A 49 -15.79 -2.19 0.10
C HIS A 49 -14.75 -1.17 -0.37
N LYS A 50 -14.20 -0.40 0.57
CA LYS A 50 -13.02 0.42 0.36
C LYS A 50 -11.83 -0.29 0.99
N SER A 51 -10.72 -0.38 0.27
CA SER A 51 -9.47 -0.92 0.79
C SER A 51 -8.27 -0.16 0.24
N MET A 52 -7.15 -0.19 0.96
CA MET A 52 -5.86 0.17 0.38
C MET A 52 -5.25 -1.10 -0.23
N SER A 53 -5.16 -1.12 -1.55
CA SER A 53 -4.58 -2.22 -2.33
C SER A 53 -3.06 -2.28 -2.15
N THR A 54 -2.58 -3.44 -1.72
CA THR A 54 -1.17 -3.78 -1.47
C THR A 54 -0.86 -5.16 -2.03
N ASN A 55 0.42 -5.55 -2.05
CA ASN A 55 0.85 -6.88 -2.45
C ASN A 55 1.60 -7.59 -1.32
N TRP A 56 1.22 -8.81 -1.00
CA TRP A 56 1.92 -9.63 -0.01
C TRP A 56 3.27 -10.12 -0.56
N GLU A 57 4.34 -9.94 0.23
CA GLU A 57 5.70 -10.28 -0.17
C GLU A 57 5.94 -11.76 -0.47
N GLU A 58 5.11 -12.66 0.08
CA GLU A 58 5.18 -14.10 -0.21
C GLU A 58 5.01 -14.38 -1.73
N TYR A 59 4.23 -13.53 -2.41
CA TYR A 59 3.83 -13.73 -3.81
C TYR A 59 4.24 -12.58 -4.74
N SER A 60 4.94 -11.57 -4.25
CA SER A 60 5.39 -10.43 -5.06
C SER A 60 6.73 -9.91 -4.57
N THR A 61 7.56 -9.42 -5.48
CA THR A 61 8.72 -8.58 -5.15
C THR A 61 8.37 -7.10 -5.20
N PRO A 62 9.19 -6.20 -4.64
CA PRO A 62 9.01 -4.76 -4.82
C PRO A 62 8.94 -4.33 -6.30
N GLU A 63 9.78 -4.91 -7.15
CA GLU A 63 9.84 -4.59 -8.60
C GLU A 63 8.58 -5.07 -9.32
N GLN A 64 8.08 -6.26 -8.98
CA GLN A 64 6.80 -6.75 -9.49
C GLN A 64 5.66 -5.83 -9.07
N THR A 65 5.62 -5.46 -7.79
CA THR A 65 4.65 -4.50 -7.26
C THR A 65 4.73 -3.14 -7.97
N GLN A 66 5.93 -2.64 -8.27
CA GLN A 66 6.12 -1.40 -9.03
C GLN A 66 5.62 -1.54 -10.48
N SER A 67 5.93 -2.66 -11.14
CA SER A 67 5.62 -2.92 -12.55
C SER A 67 4.12 -2.99 -12.85
N GLU A 68 3.29 -3.30 -11.85
CA GLU A 68 1.83 -3.28 -11.94
C GLU A 68 1.24 -1.86 -12.03
N ALA A 69 2.03 -0.82 -11.72
CA ALA A 69 1.59 0.54 -11.93
C ALA A 69 1.46 0.87 -13.43
N LYS A 70 0.53 1.75 -13.77
CA LYS A 70 0.39 2.25 -15.15
C LYS A 70 1.69 2.88 -15.69
N ILE A 71 2.43 3.55 -14.81
CA ILE A 71 3.74 4.15 -15.11
C ILE A 71 4.68 3.77 -13.96
N PRO A 72 5.42 2.65 -14.06
CA PRO A 72 6.25 2.13 -12.97
C PRO A 72 7.27 3.15 -12.43
N MET A 73 7.94 3.89 -13.32
CA MET A 73 8.96 4.88 -12.96
C MET A 73 8.43 6.04 -12.10
N ASP A 74 7.13 6.33 -12.16
CA ASP A 74 6.50 7.38 -11.36
C ASP A 74 6.15 6.92 -9.94
N ASN A 75 6.43 5.66 -9.59
CA ASN A 75 6.04 5.07 -8.32
C ASN A 75 7.28 4.53 -7.60
N GLY A 76 7.47 4.93 -6.34
CA GLY A 76 8.30 4.17 -5.41
C GLY A 76 7.47 3.05 -4.76
N VAL A 77 8.15 2.18 -4.01
CA VAL A 77 7.51 1.09 -3.26
C VAL A 77 7.98 1.12 -1.82
N VAL A 78 7.03 1.05 -0.90
CA VAL A 78 7.30 0.83 0.52
C VAL A 78 6.88 -0.56 0.95
N ALA A 79 7.65 -1.15 1.85
CA ALA A 79 7.25 -2.29 2.66
C ALA A 79 6.59 -1.82 3.95
N MET A 80 5.52 -2.49 4.35
CA MET A 80 4.80 -2.26 5.59
C MET A 80 4.65 -3.57 6.35
N SER A 81 5.08 -3.59 7.61
CA SER A 81 4.94 -4.77 8.46
C SER A 81 3.46 -5.06 8.75
N VAL A 82 3.03 -6.30 8.50
CA VAL A 82 1.66 -6.75 8.76
C VAL A 82 1.33 -6.65 10.25
N GLY A 83 2.25 -7.08 11.13
CA GLY A 83 2.11 -6.92 12.57
C GLY A 83 2.00 -5.46 13.00
N GLY A 84 2.79 -4.58 12.37
CA GLY A 84 2.72 -3.12 12.58
C GLY A 84 1.36 -2.55 12.21
N LEU A 85 0.84 -2.86 11.02
CA LEU A 85 -0.49 -2.42 10.58
C LEU A 85 -1.60 -2.90 11.54
N ARG A 86 -1.57 -4.17 11.95
CA ARG A 86 -2.54 -4.74 12.88
C ARG A 86 -2.49 -4.09 14.26
N SER A 87 -1.30 -3.67 14.72
CA SER A 87 -1.15 -2.94 15.99
C SER A 87 -1.84 -1.57 15.99
N GLU A 88 -2.07 -1.00 14.80
CA GLU A 88 -2.83 0.25 14.59
C GLU A 88 -4.33 0.01 14.37
N ASN A 89 -4.84 -1.18 14.72
CA ASN A 89 -6.22 -1.64 14.51
C ASN A 89 -6.65 -1.75 13.03
N LEU A 90 -5.70 -1.91 12.11
CA LEU A 90 -5.99 -2.16 10.71
C LEU A 90 -6.15 -3.66 10.44
N THR A 91 -7.01 -3.98 9.47
CA THR A 91 -7.15 -5.36 8.98
C THR A 91 -6.28 -5.54 7.74
N VAL A 92 -5.64 -6.70 7.61
CA VAL A 92 -4.79 -7.05 6.47
C VAL A 92 -5.20 -8.44 6.00
N ASN A 93 -5.85 -8.50 4.83
CA ASN A 93 -6.51 -9.68 4.30
C ASN A 93 -5.93 -10.05 2.94
N HIS A 94 -5.54 -11.32 2.77
CA HIS A 94 -5.20 -11.85 1.45
C HIS A 94 -6.46 -11.84 0.58
N ALA A 95 -6.47 -11.03 -0.47
CA ALA A 95 -7.62 -10.77 -1.31
C ALA A 95 -7.20 -10.88 -2.79
N PRO A 96 -6.77 -12.07 -3.23
CA PRO A 96 -6.10 -12.20 -4.50
C PRO A 96 -7.11 -11.98 -5.65
N ILE A 97 -6.71 -11.26 -6.72
CA ILE A 97 -7.59 -10.90 -7.86
C ILE A 97 -7.11 -11.58 -9.14
N PRO A 98 -7.92 -11.93 -10.14
CA PRO A 98 -7.52 -12.85 -11.23
C PRO A 98 -6.13 -12.68 -11.89
N THR A 99 -5.55 -11.48 -11.89
CA THR A 99 -4.21 -11.17 -12.43
C THR A 99 -3.09 -11.03 -11.38
N ILE A 100 -3.40 -10.89 -10.08
CA ILE A 100 -2.43 -10.60 -9.01
C ILE A 100 -2.70 -11.49 -7.78
N ARG A 101 -1.95 -12.59 -7.65
CA ARG A 101 -2.06 -13.48 -6.48
C ARG A 101 -1.65 -12.77 -5.20
N ALA A 102 -0.69 -11.86 -5.27
CA ALA A 102 -0.24 -11.14 -4.09
C ALA A 102 -1.25 -10.13 -3.55
N HIS A 103 -2.35 -9.84 -4.25
CA HIS A 103 -3.24 -8.75 -3.86
C HIS A 103 -3.74 -8.95 -2.42
N THR A 104 -3.53 -7.91 -1.63
CA THR A 104 -3.87 -7.83 -0.22
C THR A 104 -4.59 -6.53 0.06
N ASP A 105 -5.70 -6.62 0.80
CA ASP A 105 -6.48 -5.48 1.23
C ASP A 105 -6.08 -5.05 2.63
N VAL A 106 -5.73 -3.78 2.78
CA VAL A 106 -5.59 -3.13 4.08
C VAL A 106 -6.82 -2.25 4.32
N ASN A 107 -7.56 -2.51 5.39
CA ASN A 107 -8.78 -1.77 5.74
C ASN A 107 -8.76 -1.22 7.17
N GLY A 108 -9.62 -0.25 7.46
CA GLY A 108 -9.70 0.47 8.73
C GLY A 108 -8.98 1.82 8.70
N LEU A 109 -8.58 2.32 7.53
CA LEU A 109 -8.03 3.67 7.41
C LEU A 109 -9.15 4.70 7.60
N PRO A 110 -8.89 5.82 8.30
CA PRO A 110 -9.88 6.87 8.48
C PRO A 110 -10.28 7.49 7.14
N ASP A 111 -11.59 7.71 6.97
CA ASP A 111 -12.15 8.43 5.82
C ASP A 111 -11.71 9.90 5.79
N ASP A 112 -11.40 10.49 6.95
CA ASP A 112 -10.93 11.88 7.01
C ASP A 112 -9.44 11.97 6.68
N ILE A 113 -9.19 12.57 5.52
CA ILE A 113 -7.86 12.88 5.03
C ILE A 113 -7.07 13.75 6.02
N LYS A 114 -7.72 14.43 6.97
CA LYS A 114 -7.11 15.32 7.96
C LYS A 114 -6.64 14.62 9.24
N ASP A 115 -6.87 13.31 9.41
CA ASP A 115 -6.32 12.59 10.56
C ASP A 115 -4.79 12.41 10.40
N VAL A 116 -4.04 13.40 10.89
CA VAL A 116 -2.57 13.44 10.85
C VAL A 116 -1.98 12.32 11.72
N GLU A 117 -2.66 11.92 12.79
CA GLU A 117 -2.13 10.96 13.75
C GLU A 117 -2.04 9.56 13.16
N VAL A 118 -3.08 9.11 12.47
CA VAL A 118 -3.09 7.81 11.79
C VAL A 118 -2.06 7.75 10.65
N ARG A 119 -1.82 8.87 9.96
CA ARG A 119 -0.80 8.95 8.91
C ARG A 119 0.62 8.83 9.45
N VAL A 120 0.89 9.49 10.56
CA VAL A 120 2.19 9.41 11.23
C VAL A 120 2.41 7.98 11.74
N LYS A 121 1.37 7.32 12.25
CA LYS A 121 1.41 5.92 12.66
C LYS A 121 1.74 4.99 11.50
N LEU A 122 1.02 5.10 10.37
CA LEU A 122 1.30 4.32 9.16
C LEU A 122 2.70 4.58 8.59
N PHE A 123 3.13 5.85 8.57
CA PHE A 123 4.47 6.21 8.10
C PHE A 123 5.58 5.53 8.90
N LYS A 124 5.42 5.40 10.23
CA LYS A 124 6.41 4.72 11.08
C LYS A 124 6.62 3.25 10.70
N HIS A 125 5.62 2.62 10.10
CA HIS A 125 5.69 1.23 9.66
C HIS A 125 6.12 1.10 8.19
N CYS A 126 6.31 2.22 7.48
CA CYS A 126 6.75 2.22 6.09
C CYS A 126 8.28 2.25 5.98
N ARG A 127 8.82 1.33 5.20
CA ARG A 127 10.23 1.31 4.79
C ARG A 127 10.33 1.37 3.28
N TRP A 128 11.03 2.36 2.74
CA TRP A 128 11.32 2.40 1.30
C TRP A 128 12.14 1.18 0.88
N VAL A 129 11.61 0.42 -0.09
CA VAL A 129 12.29 -0.71 -0.73
C VAL A 129 12.61 -0.41 -2.20
N ILE A 130 11.85 0.50 -2.82
CA ILE A 130 12.21 1.17 -4.08
C ILE A 130 12.00 2.67 -3.90
N ASN A 131 13.07 3.45 -4.06
CA ASN A 131 12.96 4.90 -4.02
C ASN A 131 12.27 5.41 -5.30
N PRO A 132 11.39 6.41 -5.19
CA PRO A 132 10.84 7.09 -6.36
C PRO A 132 11.97 7.79 -7.14
N GLU A 133 11.92 7.75 -8.47
CA GLU A 133 12.69 8.72 -9.27
C GLU A 133 12.03 10.09 -9.13
N LEU A 134 12.53 10.90 -8.19
CA LEU A 134 12.12 12.30 -8.10
C LEU A 134 12.82 13.06 -9.22
N SER A 135 12.03 13.73 -10.07
CA SER A 135 12.60 14.69 -11.01
C SER A 135 13.33 15.77 -10.23
N THR A 136 14.65 15.80 -10.33
CA THR A 136 15.44 16.98 -9.98
C THR A 136 15.13 18.03 -11.05
N ASN A 137 14.07 18.81 -10.86
CA ASN A 137 13.96 20.04 -11.64
C ASN A 137 15.04 21.00 -11.11
N PRO A 138 16.01 21.41 -11.96
CA PRO A 138 17.01 22.40 -11.60
C PRO A 138 16.39 23.78 -11.37
#